data_AF-A0A7W8K9A6-F1
#
_entry.id   AF-A0A7W8K9A6-F1
#
_cell.length_a   1.000
_cell.length_b   1.000
_cell.length_c   1.000
_cell.angle_alpha   90.00
_cell.angle_beta   90.00
_cell.angle_gamma   90.00
#
_symmetry.space_group_name_H-M   'P 1'
#
loop_
_entity.id
_entity.type
_entity.pdbx_description
1 polymer ?
#
loop_
_entity_poly.entity_id
_entity_poly.type
_entity_poly.pdbx_seq_one_letter_code
_entity_poly.pdbx_strand_id
1 'polypeptide(L)'
;MDEQVYQLWYEYLKRSVLYKECCSKGGVGEFKQHLKDVYSHFGDVHALSWEEWWPTHQFLFSDIEPMFVINEIETKADFDYMFDDYADDLLGLVVNVYAPKEVILAEIDKVLKRRISESLEQEHQQSLKTNPNAKKKKRHSNLALDLYHLYGLNPIPSNKEIDVLKRRLKVYDVHKNYPSITLAELGGAEKLDNSILEQMSYEERKDYAANNIVIANSIARDVYFAKIIIENTERGLFPNIAKPESDVCDEAVSTSEVLGL
;
A
#
# COMPACT_ATOMS: atom_id res chain seq x y z
N MET A 1 -18.16 5.81 2.80
CA MET A 1 -16.84 5.75 2.15
C MET A 1 -15.96 6.78 2.85
N ASP A 2 -14.75 6.41 3.32
CA ASP A 2 -13.92 7.33 4.10
C ASP A 2 -13.09 8.22 3.17
N GLU A 3 -13.56 9.45 2.93
CA GLU A 3 -12.93 10.45 2.07
C GLU A 3 -11.45 10.69 2.42
N GLN A 4 -11.09 10.52 3.70
CA GLN A 4 -9.73 10.75 4.19
C GLN A 4 -8.69 9.83 3.54
N VAL A 5 -9.09 8.60 3.16
CA VAL A 5 -8.17 7.63 2.54
C VAL A 5 -7.83 8.07 1.12
N TYR A 6 -8.81 8.55 0.36
CA TYR A 6 -8.60 9.00 -1.01
C TYR A 6 -7.87 10.35 -1.05
N GLN A 7 -8.14 11.21 -0.09
CA GLN A 7 -7.35 12.42 0.11
C GLN A 7 -5.87 12.07 0.36
N LEU A 8 -5.59 11.04 1.16
CA LEU A 8 -4.21 10.59 1.35
C LEU A 8 -3.61 10.04 0.06
N TRP A 9 -4.32 9.22 -0.71
CA TRP A 9 -3.83 8.75 -2.01
C TRP A 9 -3.42 9.94 -2.89
N TYR A 10 -4.32 10.91 -3.03
CA TYR A 10 -4.08 12.15 -3.78
C TYR A 10 -2.83 12.89 -3.28
N GLU A 11 -2.71 13.08 -1.97
CA GLU A 11 -1.58 13.79 -1.37
C GLU A 11 -0.25 13.04 -1.56
N TYR A 12 -0.23 11.72 -1.43
CA TYR A 12 0.94 10.88 -1.71
C TYR A 12 1.36 10.95 -3.18
N LEU A 13 0.40 10.88 -4.10
CA LEU A 13 0.67 11.01 -5.54
C LEU A 13 1.27 12.39 -5.87
N LYS A 14 0.82 13.47 -5.22
CA LYS A 14 1.41 14.82 -5.33
C LYS A 14 2.87 14.92 -4.86
N ARG A 15 3.40 13.95 -4.11
CA ARG A 15 4.82 13.95 -3.71
C ARG A 15 5.72 13.23 -4.72
N SER A 16 5.13 12.48 -5.65
CA SER A 16 5.86 11.80 -6.71
C SER A 16 6.52 12.80 -7.66
N VAL A 17 7.83 12.65 -7.84
CA VAL A 17 8.59 13.43 -8.83
C VAL A 17 8.28 12.96 -10.25
N LEU A 18 8.16 11.65 -10.44
CA LEU A 18 7.88 11.05 -11.74
C LEU A 18 6.47 11.39 -12.24
N TYR A 19 5.48 11.36 -11.35
CA TYR A 19 4.12 11.74 -11.69
C TYR A 19 4.00 13.24 -11.96
N LYS A 20 4.72 14.08 -11.20
CA LYS A 20 4.80 15.52 -11.50
C LYS A 20 5.36 15.80 -12.89
N GLU A 21 6.36 15.05 -13.32
CA GLU A 21 6.89 15.14 -14.69
C GLU A 21 5.87 14.64 -15.73
N CYS A 22 5.17 13.55 -15.44
CA CYS A 22 4.08 13.05 -16.27
C CYS A 22 2.99 14.13 -16.47
N CYS A 23 2.58 14.77 -15.38
CA CYS A 23 1.59 15.85 -15.38
C CYS A 23 2.05 17.06 -16.21
N SER A 24 3.30 17.51 -16.06
CA SER A 24 3.81 18.67 -16.79
C SER A 24 3.89 18.47 -18.31
N LYS A 25 3.93 17.20 -18.77
CA LYS A 25 3.88 16.82 -20.19
C LYS A 25 2.48 16.37 -20.64
N GLY A 26 1.45 16.56 -19.81
CA GLY A 26 0.08 16.17 -20.13
C GLY A 26 -0.12 14.66 -20.32
N GLY A 27 0.67 13.83 -19.65
CA GLY A 27 0.64 12.38 -19.81
C GLY A 27 1.27 11.85 -21.10
N VAL A 28 1.85 12.72 -21.93
CA VAL A 28 2.44 12.38 -23.23
C VAL A 28 3.96 12.21 -23.13
N GLY A 29 4.51 11.17 -23.74
CA GLY A 29 5.95 10.91 -23.81
C GLY A 29 6.35 9.47 -23.47
N GLU A 30 7.65 9.25 -23.29
CA GLU A 30 8.24 7.94 -22.93
C GLU A 30 8.17 7.66 -21.41
N PHE A 31 6.98 7.82 -20.81
CA PHE A 31 6.75 7.40 -19.42
C PHE A 31 6.46 5.90 -19.33
N LYS A 32 6.78 5.32 -18.17
CA LYS A 32 6.38 3.95 -17.83
C LYS A 32 4.85 3.82 -17.94
N GLN A 33 4.37 2.67 -18.40
CA GLN A 33 2.96 2.45 -18.70
C GLN A 33 2.04 2.78 -17.50
N HIS A 34 2.41 2.33 -16.29
CA HIS A 34 1.62 2.60 -15.09
C HIS A 34 1.42 4.09 -14.78
N LEU A 35 2.42 4.95 -15.06
CA LEU A 35 2.26 6.41 -14.87
C LEU A 35 1.23 7.00 -15.84
N LYS A 36 1.19 6.47 -17.07
CA LYS A 36 0.19 6.86 -18.07
C LYS A 36 -1.20 6.37 -17.68
N ASP A 37 -1.29 5.14 -17.19
CA ASP A 37 -2.56 4.56 -16.74
C ASP A 37 -3.13 5.39 -15.58
N VAL A 38 -2.32 5.66 -14.55
CA VAL A 38 -2.73 6.52 -13.43
C VAL A 38 -3.10 7.93 -13.91
N TYR A 39 -2.32 8.54 -14.82
CA TYR A 39 -2.65 9.85 -15.38
C TYR A 39 -3.97 9.86 -16.17
N SER A 40 -4.29 8.80 -16.92
CA SER A 40 -5.53 8.71 -17.68
C SER A 40 -6.79 8.75 -16.81
N HIS A 41 -6.66 8.31 -15.56
CA HIS A 41 -7.74 8.30 -14.57
C HIS A 41 -7.70 9.54 -13.67
N PHE A 42 -6.54 9.88 -13.11
CA PHE A 42 -6.39 10.93 -12.09
C PHE A 42 -6.13 12.33 -12.67
N GLY A 43 -5.64 12.43 -13.91
CA GLY A 43 -5.25 13.70 -14.52
C GLY A 43 -4.12 14.43 -13.79
N ASP A 44 -4.04 15.75 -13.97
CA ASP A 44 -3.02 16.56 -13.31
C ASP A 44 -3.42 16.94 -11.87
N VAL A 45 -3.00 16.10 -10.92
CA VAL A 45 -3.21 16.32 -9.46
C VAL A 45 -2.40 17.49 -8.88
N HIS A 46 -1.47 18.07 -9.65
CA HIS A 46 -0.70 19.23 -9.20
C HIS A 46 -1.37 20.55 -9.60
N ALA A 47 -2.27 20.53 -10.59
CA ALA A 47 -2.98 21.71 -11.07
C ALA A 47 -4.13 22.14 -10.17
N LEU A 48 -4.72 21.21 -9.40
CA LEU A 48 -5.93 21.44 -8.60
C LEU A 48 -5.65 21.27 -7.09
N SER A 49 -6.52 21.84 -6.26
CA SER A 49 -6.65 21.47 -4.84
C SER A 49 -7.46 20.18 -4.70
N TRP A 50 -7.43 19.57 -3.51
CA TRP A 50 -8.27 18.40 -3.22
C TRP A 50 -9.76 18.71 -3.44
N GLU A 51 -10.19 19.87 -2.95
CA GLU A 51 -11.58 20.35 -3.00
C GLU A 51 -12.07 20.60 -4.43
N GLU A 52 -11.16 20.92 -5.34
CA GLU A 52 -11.44 21.08 -6.77
C GLU A 52 -11.40 19.75 -7.54
N TRP A 53 -10.44 18.89 -7.19
CA TRP A 53 -10.23 17.60 -7.84
C TRP A 53 -11.30 16.58 -7.47
N TRP A 54 -11.61 16.45 -6.17
CA TRP A 54 -12.48 15.39 -5.64
C TRP A 54 -13.86 15.34 -6.28
N PRO A 55 -14.64 16.44 -6.39
CA PRO A 55 -16.01 16.37 -6.92
C PRO A 55 -16.12 15.84 -8.34
N THR A 56 -15.06 15.98 -9.14
CA THR A 56 -15.02 15.51 -10.53
C THR A 56 -14.46 14.10 -10.69
N HIS A 57 -13.82 13.54 -9.65
CA HIS A 57 -13.12 12.25 -9.70
C HIS A 57 -13.65 11.21 -8.71
N GLN A 58 -14.74 11.51 -7.99
CA GLN A 58 -15.37 10.55 -7.05
C GLN A 58 -15.73 9.22 -7.71
N PHE A 59 -16.08 9.25 -9.00
CA PHE A 59 -16.43 8.07 -9.79
C PHE A 59 -15.28 7.05 -9.89
N LEU A 60 -14.01 7.48 -9.76
CA LEU A 60 -12.86 6.57 -9.71
C LEU A 60 -12.90 5.62 -8.50
N PHE A 61 -13.65 6.02 -7.47
CA PHE A 61 -13.74 5.33 -6.18
C PHE A 61 -15.16 4.83 -5.89
N SER A 62 -16.12 5.18 -6.76
CA SER A 62 -17.49 4.71 -6.71
C SER A 62 -17.61 3.42 -7.55
N ASP A 63 -18.62 2.59 -7.31
CA ASP A 63 -18.81 1.29 -7.99
C ASP A 63 -17.83 0.17 -7.61
N ILE A 64 -17.18 0.31 -6.45
CA ILE A 64 -16.47 -0.80 -5.82
C ILE A 64 -17.51 -1.74 -5.17
N GLU A 65 -18.11 -2.65 -5.94
CA GLU A 65 -18.80 -3.78 -5.35
C GLU A 65 -17.73 -4.69 -4.72
N PRO A 66 -17.78 -4.96 -3.40
CA PRO A 66 -16.92 -5.99 -2.84
C PRO A 66 -17.26 -7.30 -3.55
N MET A 67 -16.33 -7.84 -4.36
CA MET A 67 -16.51 -9.16 -4.97
C MET A 67 -16.75 -10.25 -3.91
N PHE A 68 -16.41 -9.96 -2.66
CA PHE A 68 -16.49 -10.90 -1.55
C PHE A 68 -17.19 -10.24 -0.38
N VAL A 69 -18.52 -10.18 -0.43
CA VAL A 69 -19.30 -10.16 0.80
C VAL A 69 -19.21 -11.57 1.37
N ILE A 70 -18.61 -11.73 2.56
CA ILE A 70 -18.80 -12.95 3.34
C ILE A 70 -20.27 -12.94 3.76
N ASN A 71 -21.11 -13.57 2.96
CA ASN A 71 -22.49 -13.80 3.32
C ASN A 71 -22.52 -14.98 4.30
N GLU A 72 -23.15 -14.77 5.46
CA GLU A 72 -23.50 -15.89 6.32
C GLU A 72 -24.55 -16.72 5.61
N ILE A 73 -24.20 -17.94 5.25
CA ILE A 73 -25.12 -18.91 4.68
C ILE A 73 -25.77 -19.62 5.87
N GLU A 74 -27.01 -19.24 6.20
CA GLU A 74 -27.73 -19.78 7.36
C GLU A 74 -28.40 -21.12 7.05
N THR A 75 -28.80 -21.34 5.80
CA THR A 75 -29.54 -22.55 5.41
C THR A 75 -28.82 -23.37 4.36
N LYS A 76 -29.12 -24.68 4.33
CA LYS A 76 -28.64 -25.57 3.28
C LYS A 76 -29.16 -25.15 1.89
N ALA A 77 -30.37 -24.62 1.81
CA ALA A 77 -30.95 -24.18 0.54
C ALA A 77 -30.15 -23.02 -0.07
N ASP A 78 -29.71 -22.07 0.76
CA ASP A 78 -28.86 -20.96 0.33
C ASP A 78 -27.47 -21.45 -0.14
N PHE A 79 -26.91 -22.44 0.56
CA PHE A 79 -25.67 -23.11 0.15
C PHE A 79 -25.83 -23.76 -1.23
N ASP A 80 -26.85 -24.60 -1.41
CA ASP A 80 -27.07 -25.35 -2.64
C ASP A 80 -27.28 -24.38 -3.83
N TYR A 81 -28.08 -23.30 -3.65
CA TYR A 81 -28.28 -22.27 -4.66
C TYR A 81 -26.98 -21.54 -5.06
N MET A 82 -26.17 -21.11 -4.08
CA MET A 82 -24.92 -20.41 -4.36
C MET A 82 -23.83 -21.32 -4.93
N PHE A 83 -23.81 -22.59 -4.52
CA PHE A 83 -22.77 -23.52 -4.91
C PHE A 83 -22.99 -24.12 -6.30
N ASP A 84 -24.23 -24.34 -6.72
CA ASP A 84 -24.53 -24.94 -8.03
C ASP A 84 -24.16 -24.02 -9.22
N ASP A 85 -24.36 -22.70 -9.09
CA ASP A 85 -24.10 -21.74 -10.18
C ASP A 85 -22.61 -21.33 -10.32
N TYR A 86 -21.81 -21.52 -9.27
CA TYR A 86 -20.40 -21.07 -9.20
C TYR A 86 -19.43 -22.15 -8.69
N ALA A 87 -19.80 -23.43 -8.80
CA ALA A 87 -19.11 -24.57 -8.18
C ALA A 87 -17.60 -24.64 -8.49
N ASP A 88 -17.19 -24.17 -9.67
CA ASP A 88 -15.80 -24.26 -10.12
C ASP A 88 -14.87 -23.29 -9.37
N ASP A 89 -15.39 -22.15 -8.92
CA ASP A 89 -14.62 -21.06 -8.31
C ASP A 89 -14.84 -20.92 -6.80
N LEU A 90 -15.83 -21.62 -6.23
CA LEU A 90 -16.16 -21.56 -4.80
C LEU A 90 -15.56 -22.72 -3.99
N LEU A 91 -15.17 -22.41 -2.76
CA LEU A 91 -14.74 -23.39 -1.76
C LEU A 91 -15.73 -23.40 -0.60
N GLY A 92 -16.54 -24.46 -0.50
CA GLY A 92 -17.40 -24.70 0.65
C GLY A 92 -16.59 -25.16 1.86
N LEU A 93 -16.72 -24.48 2.99
CA LEU A 93 -16.08 -24.85 4.26
C LEU A 93 -17.14 -25.15 5.31
N VAL A 94 -17.08 -26.34 5.90
CA VAL A 94 -17.91 -26.70 7.05
C VAL A 94 -17.09 -26.46 8.31
N VAL A 95 -17.50 -25.49 9.11
CA VAL A 95 -16.78 -25.07 10.32
C VAL A 95 -17.57 -25.49 11.56
N ASN A 96 -16.90 -26.18 12.49
CA ASN A 96 -17.48 -26.45 13.81
C ASN A 96 -17.39 -25.19 14.68
N VAL A 97 -18.52 -24.51 14.91
CA VAL A 97 -18.59 -23.27 15.69
C VAL A 97 -18.22 -23.42 17.17
N TYR A 98 -18.16 -24.65 17.69
CA TYR A 98 -17.72 -24.92 19.06
C TYR A 98 -16.19 -24.98 19.20
N ALA A 99 -15.44 -25.01 18.09
CA ALA A 99 -13.99 -25.00 18.12
C ALA A 99 -13.46 -23.59 18.51
N PRO A 100 -12.29 -23.50 19.16
CA PRO A 100 -11.66 -22.21 19.41
C PRO A 100 -11.40 -21.45 18.10
N LYS A 101 -11.62 -20.13 18.12
CA LYS A 101 -11.46 -19.25 16.95
C LYS A 101 -10.10 -19.41 16.28
N GLU A 102 -9.03 -19.53 17.08
CA GLU A 102 -7.66 -19.66 16.60
C GLU A 102 -7.46 -20.95 15.81
N VAL A 103 -8.11 -22.04 16.24
CA VAL A 103 -8.07 -23.34 15.56
C VAL A 103 -8.84 -23.27 14.24
N ILE A 104 -10.02 -22.67 14.25
CA ILE A 104 -10.83 -22.44 13.04
C ILE A 104 -10.00 -21.67 12.01
N LEU A 105 -9.42 -20.53 12.40
CA LEU A 105 -8.63 -19.69 11.49
C LEU A 105 -7.39 -20.42 10.95
N ALA A 106 -6.70 -21.21 11.79
CA ALA A 106 -5.52 -21.97 11.36
C ALA A 106 -5.87 -23.06 10.33
N GLU A 107 -6.98 -23.78 10.52
CA GLU A 107 -7.41 -24.80 9.56
C GLU A 107 -7.94 -24.18 8.26
N ILE A 108 -8.68 -23.07 8.33
CA ILE A 108 -9.09 -22.31 7.14
C ILE A 108 -7.86 -21.85 6.35
N ASP A 109 -6.88 -21.23 7.00
CA ASP A 109 -5.65 -20.77 6.36
C ASP A 109 -4.88 -21.92 5.67
N LYS A 110 -4.81 -23.08 6.33
CA LYS A 110 -4.19 -24.29 5.75
C LYS A 110 -4.91 -24.77 4.50
N VAL A 111 -6.25 -24.82 4.51
CA VAL A 111 -7.05 -25.23 3.35
C VAL A 111 -6.87 -24.24 2.20
N LEU A 112 -6.94 -22.93 2.49
CA LEU A 112 -6.75 -21.88 1.50
C LEU A 112 -5.36 -21.93 0.85
N LYS A 113 -4.30 -22.01 1.66
CA LYS A 113 -2.91 -22.13 1.17
C LYS A 113 -2.75 -23.32 0.22
N ARG A 114 -3.33 -24.46 0.57
CA ARG A 114 -3.29 -25.66 -0.29
C ARG A 114 -4.01 -25.42 -1.61
N ARG A 115 -5.27 -24.94 -1.57
CA ARG A 115 -6.09 -24.75 -2.79
C ARG A 115 -5.49 -23.72 -3.74
N ILE A 116 -4.98 -22.61 -3.21
CA ILE A 116 -4.26 -21.59 -3.98
C ILE A 116 -3.02 -22.19 -4.63
N SER A 117 -2.25 -22.99 -3.89
CA SER A 117 -1.03 -23.63 -4.43
C SER A 117 -1.33 -24.62 -5.55
N GLU A 118 -2.40 -25.40 -5.43
CA GLU A 118 -2.89 -26.33 -6.46
C GLU A 118 -3.32 -25.59 -7.74
N SER A 119 -4.13 -24.53 -7.59
CA SER A 119 -4.57 -23.70 -8.71
C SER A 119 -3.39 -23.05 -9.45
N LEU A 120 -2.43 -22.49 -8.70
CA LEU A 120 -1.20 -21.92 -9.25
C LEU A 120 -0.36 -22.94 -10.04
N GLU A 121 -0.32 -24.19 -9.57
CA GLU A 121 0.41 -25.25 -10.27
C GLU A 121 -0.28 -25.61 -11.58
N GLN A 122 -1.61 -25.74 -11.58
CA GLN A 122 -2.38 -26.02 -12.80
C GLN A 122 -2.19 -24.93 -13.86
N GLU A 123 -2.28 -23.65 -13.47
CA GLU A 123 -2.00 -22.52 -14.37
C GLU A 123 -0.58 -22.56 -14.94
N HIS A 124 0.40 -22.91 -14.11
CA HIS A 124 1.79 -23.00 -14.53
C HIS A 124 1.99 -24.14 -15.54
N GLN A 125 1.43 -25.32 -15.29
CA GLN A 125 1.48 -26.46 -16.22
C GLN A 125 0.82 -26.12 -17.56
N GLN A 126 -0.30 -25.40 -17.54
CA GLN A 126 -0.96 -24.94 -18.76
C GLN A 126 -0.10 -23.91 -19.52
N SER A 127 0.58 -23.03 -18.80
CA SER A 127 1.50 -22.03 -19.38
C SER A 127 2.72 -22.70 -20.01
N LEU A 128 3.28 -23.74 -19.38
CA LEU A 128 4.42 -24.51 -19.90
C LEU A 128 4.11 -25.21 -21.23
N LYS A 129 2.86 -25.65 -21.45
CA LYS A 129 2.43 -26.22 -22.75
C LYS A 129 2.55 -25.21 -23.90
N THR A 130 2.40 -23.92 -23.59
CA THR A 130 2.41 -22.82 -24.58
C THR A 130 3.79 -22.16 -24.68
N ASN A 131 4.50 -22.06 -23.56
CA ASN A 131 5.84 -21.48 -23.45
C ASN A 131 6.68 -22.31 -22.47
N PRO A 132 7.69 -23.06 -22.95
CA PRO A 132 8.55 -23.91 -22.10
C PRO A 132 9.34 -23.14 -21.03
N ASN A 133 9.52 -21.83 -21.21
CA ASN A 133 10.23 -20.95 -20.27
C ASN A 133 9.26 -20.15 -19.38
N ALA A 134 7.96 -20.49 -19.37
CA ALA A 134 7.00 -19.84 -18.49
C ALA A 134 7.44 -20.00 -17.04
N LYS A 135 7.43 -18.90 -16.27
CA LYS A 135 7.70 -18.94 -14.83
C LYS A 135 6.40 -19.21 -14.09
N LYS A 136 6.48 -19.91 -12.95
CA LYS A 136 5.32 -20.09 -12.07
C LYS A 136 4.86 -18.71 -11.59
N LYS A 137 3.62 -18.37 -11.88
CA LYS A 137 3.00 -17.15 -11.35
C LYS A 137 2.99 -17.27 -9.82
N LYS A 138 3.48 -16.24 -9.14
CA LYS A 138 3.25 -16.10 -7.72
C LYS A 138 1.93 -15.36 -7.59
N ARG A 139 0.87 -16.01 -7.11
CA ARG A 139 -0.20 -15.29 -6.41
C ARG A 139 0.40 -14.87 -5.08
N HIS A 140 1.25 -13.85 -5.12
CA HIS A 140 1.51 -13.12 -3.91
C HIS A 140 0.15 -12.62 -3.40
N SER A 141 -0.01 -12.52 -2.08
CA SER A 141 -0.98 -11.59 -1.48
C SER A 141 -0.73 -10.13 -1.90
N ASN A 142 0.31 -9.88 -2.70
CA ASN A 142 0.45 -8.72 -3.55
C ASN A 142 -0.62 -8.83 -4.65
N LEU A 143 -1.84 -8.46 -4.26
CA LEU A 143 -2.97 -8.03 -5.08
C LEU A 143 -2.55 -6.78 -5.90
N ALA A 144 -1.46 -6.90 -6.65
CA ALA A 144 -0.67 -5.78 -7.14
C ALA A 144 -0.97 -5.42 -8.60
N LEU A 145 -2.08 -5.90 -9.18
CA LEU A 145 -2.41 -5.50 -10.54
C LEU A 145 -3.87 -5.53 -10.97
N ASP A 146 -4.79 -6.11 -10.21
CA ASP A 146 -6.21 -5.89 -10.51
C ASP A 146 -6.71 -4.77 -9.61
N LEU A 147 -6.51 -3.55 -10.12
CA LEU A 147 -7.25 -2.32 -9.83
C LEU A 147 -7.87 -2.31 -8.43
N TYR A 148 -7.27 -1.51 -7.54
CA TYR A 148 -7.73 -1.21 -6.17
C TYR A 148 -9.24 -0.88 -6.06
N HIS A 149 -9.90 -0.60 -7.17
CA HIS A 149 -11.30 -0.22 -7.29
C HIS A 149 -12.18 -1.22 -8.06
N LEU A 150 -11.64 -2.17 -8.83
CA LEU A 150 -12.51 -3.05 -9.62
C LEU A 150 -13.15 -4.18 -8.80
N TYR A 151 -12.58 -4.51 -7.63
CA TYR A 151 -12.95 -5.74 -6.92
C TYR A 151 -13.16 -5.60 -5.40
N GLY A 152 -12.99 -4.41 -4.81
CA GLY A 152 -13.33 -4.15 -3.40
C GLY A 152 -12.60 -5.01 -2.37
N LEU A 153 -11.39 -5.45 -2.69
CA LEU A 153 -10.69 -6.51 -1.97
C LEU A 153 -9.52 -6.07 -1.07
N ASN A 154 -9.28 -4.77 -0.90
CA ASN A 154 -8.35 -4.28 0.12
C ASN A 154 -9.12 -3.59 1.27
N PRO A 155 -8.74 -3.86 2.54
CA PRO A 155 -9.37 -3.21 3.67
C PRO A 155 -9.14 -1.70 3.57
N ILE A 156 -10.22 -0.93 3.68
CA ILE A 156 -10.13 0.51 3.98
C ILE A 156 -9.19 0.62 5.19
N PRO A 157 -8.07 1.37 5.08
CA PRO A 157 -7.14 1.54 6.19
C PRO A 157 -7.92 1.90 7.45
N SER A 158 -7.66 1.18 8.54
CA SER A 158 -8.23 1.54 9.83
C SER A 158 -7.81 2.96 10.21
N ASN A 159 -8.57 3.62 11.09
CA ASN A 159 -8.21 4.96 11.57
C ASN A 159 -6.76 5.06 12.06
N LYS A 160 -6.24 3.99 12.69
CA LYS A 160 -4.84 3.91 13.13
C LYS A 160 -3.85 3.91 11.97
N GLU A 161 -4.18 3.22 10.88
CA GLU A 161 -3.35 3.21 9.67
C GLU A 161 -3.40 4.55 8.96
N ILE A 162 -4.57 5.21 8.93
CA ILE A 162 -4.72 6.59 8.42
C ILE A 162 -3.79 7.55 9.19
N ASP A 163 -3.77 7.46 10.52
CA ASP A 163 -2.88 8.29 11.35
C ASP A 163 -1.41 8.02 11.04
N VAL A 164 -1.03 6.76 10.84
CA VAL A 164 0.33 6.36 10.45
C VAL A 164 0.69 6.92 9.06
N LEU A 165 -0.23 6.92 8.11
CA LEU A 165 -0.01 7.48 6.76
C LEU A 165 0.17 9.00 6.82
N LYS A 166 -0.71 9.72 7.52
CA LYS A 166 -0.57 11.17 7.75
C LYS A 166 0.78 11.50 8.36
N ARG A 167 1.18 10.73 9.38
CA ARG A 167 2.45 10.86 10.08
C ARG A 167 3.64 10.69 9.13
N ARG A 168 3.67 9.58 8.38
CA ARG A 168 4.73 9.29 7.40
C ARG A 168 4.87 10.36 6.34
N LEU A 169 3.74 10.84 5.79
CA LEU A 169 3.76 11.88 4.77
C LEU A 169 4.30 13.20 5.33
N LYS A 170 3.87 13.58 6.54
CA LYS A 170 4.39 14.77 7.25
C LYS A 170 5.90 14.70 7.44
N VAL A 171 6.39 13.57 7.96
CA VAL A 171 7.84 13.37 8.20
C VAL A 171 8.62 13.42 6.88
N TYR A 172 8.10 12.80 5.82
CA TYR A 172 8.70 12.85 4.49
C TYR A 172 8.80 14.28 3.96
N ASP A 173 7.73 15.07 4.06
CA ASP A 173 7.71 16.45 3.58
C ASP A 173 8.72 17.33 4.33
N VAL A 174 8.80 17.18 5.66
CA VAL A 174 9.79 17.93 6.46
C VAL A 174 11.22 17.50 6.11
N HIS A 175 11.48 16.20 6.01
CA HIS A 175 12.82 15.70 5.65
C HIS A 175 13.25 16.15 4.23
N LYS A 176 12.30 16.23 3.29
CA LYS A 176 12.55 16.71 1.92
C LYS A 176 12.83 18.21 1.88
N ASN A 177 12.10 19.01 2.64
CA ASN A 177 12.23 20.47 2.64
C ASN A 177 13.41 20.98 3.49
N TYR A 178 13.83 20.20 4.49
CA TYR A 178 14.94 20.55 5.37
C TYR A 178 15.98 19.41 5.45
N PRO A 179 16.77 19.19 4.38
CA PRO A 179 17.74 18.09 4.34
C PRO A 179 18.84 18.19 5.41
N SER A 180 19.06 19.38 5.97
CA SER A 180 20.03 19.64 7.04
C SER A 180 19.57 19.20 8.43
N ILE A 181 18.27 18.94 8.63
CA ILE A 181 17.76 18.45 9.91
C ILE A 181 18.02 16.94 9.99
N THR A 182 18.68 16.51 11.06
CA THR A 182 18.92 15.09 11.30
C THR A 182 17.61 14.36 11.63
N LEU A 183 17.53 13.06 11.29
CA LEU A 183 16.34 12.24 11.58
C LEU A 183 16.02 12.18 13.09
N ALA A 184 17.05 12.38 13.92
CA ALA A 184 16.92 12.44 15.37
C ALA A 184 16.30 13.76 15.85
N GLU A 185 16.66 14.89 15.24
CA GLU A 185 16.01 16.19 15.49
C GLU A 185 14.55 16.21 15.02
N LEU A 186 14.24 15.57 13.89
CA LEU A 186 12.87 15.35 13.42
C LEU A 186 12.05 14.48 14.38
N GLY A 187 12.69 13.49 15.00
CA GLY A 187 12.06 12.63 16.00
C GLY A 187 11.66 13.38 17.27
N GLY A 188 12.46 14.38 17.67
CA GLY A 188 12.08 15.34 18.71
C GLY A 188 10.92 16.22 18.27
N ALA A 189 10.96 16.75 17.05
CA ALA A 189 9.92 17.61 16.45
C ALA A 189 8.53 16.99 16.35
N GLU A 190 8.47 15.66 16.23
CA GLU A 190 7.19 14.99 16.02
C GLU A 190 6.45 14.74 17.35
N LYS A 191 7.19 14.67 18.47
CA LYS A 191 6.64 14.57 19.83
C LYS A 191 6.59 15.91 20.56
N LEU A 192 7.33 16.91 20.10
CA LEU A 192 7.35 18.26 20.64
C LEU A 192 6.58 19.17 19.71
N ASP A 193 5.61 19.90 20.25
CA ASP A 193 4.97 21.00 19.54
C ASP A 193 6.03 21.86 18.84
N ASN A 194 5.82 22.24 17.58
CA ASN A 194 6.80 22.99 16.77
C ASN A 194 7.27 24.26 17.51
N SER A 195 6.41 24.82 18.38
CA SER A 195 6.69 25.95 19.26
C SER A 195 7.83 25.72 20.27
N ILE A 196 8.06 24.46 20.69
CA ILE A 196 9.09 24.10 21.68
C ILE A 196 10.47 23.98 21.00
N LEU A 197 10.52 23.45 19.77
CA LEU A 197 11.78 23.35 19.02
C LEU A 197 12.35 24.71 18.62
N GLU A 198 11.49 25.67 18.34
CA GLU A 198 11.90 27.04 18.01
C GLU A 198 12.56 27.75 19.21
N GLN A 199 12.32 27.27 20.43
CA GLN A 199 12.89 27.82 21.67
C GLN A 199 14.15 27.10 22.14
N MET A 200 14.51 25.96 21.52
CA MET A 200 15.71 25.18 21.90
C MET A 200 16.97 25.69 21.17
N SER A 201 18.07 25.74 21.91
CA SER A 201 19.40 25.97 21.31
C SER A 201 19.80 24.83 20.36
N TYR A 202 20.83 25.07 19.55
CA TYR A 202 21.36 24.06 18.63
C TYR A 202 21.96 22.86 19.40
N GLU A 203 22.67 23.12 20.49
CA GLU A 203 23.30 22.13 21.35
C GLU A 203 22.27 21.25 22.07
N GLU A 204 21.17 21.82 22.57
CA GLU A 204 20.09 21.08 23.24
C GLU A 204 19.34 20.15 22.28
N ARG A 205 19.16 20.57 21.02
CA ARG A 205 18.56 19.74 19.97
C ARG A 205 19.43 18.53 19.66
N LYS A 206 20.75 18.74 19.60
CA LYS A 206 21.73 17.68 19.34
C LYS A 206 21.78 16.64 20.48
N ASP A 207 21.74 17.07 21.73
CA ASP A 207 21.76 16.16 22.89
C ASP A 207 20.45 15.37 23.05
N TYR A 208 19.30 15.99 22.78
CA TYR A 208 18.01 15.30 22.79
C TYR A 208 17.90 14.25 21.68
N ALA A 209 18.40 14.59 20.49
CA ALA A 209 18.53 13.71 19.34
C ALA A 209 19.45 12.50 19.63
N ALA A 210 20.63 12.75 20.23
CA ALA A 210 21.61 11.71 20.54
C ALA A 210 21.11 10.66 21.54
N ASN A 211 20.28 11.07 22.52
CA ASN A 211 19.74 10.17 23.54
C ASN A 211 18.53 9.33 23.07
N ASN A 212 18.02 9.56 21.87
CA ASN A 212 16.77 8.95 21.36
C ASN A 212 16.97 8.19 20.04
N ILE A 213 17.99 7.32 19.97
CA ILE A 213 18.30 6.45 18.82
C ILE A 213 17.05 5.68 18.31
N VAL A 214 16.18 5.23 19.23
CA VAL A 214 14.94 4.52 18.89
C VAL A 214 13.98 5.41 18.09
N ILE A 215 13.90 6.70 18.42
CA ILE A 215 13.04 7.67 17.74
C ILE A 215 13.62 7.99 16.36
N ALA A 216 14.93 8.23 16.27
CA ALA A 216 15.63 8.44 14.99
C ALA A 216 15.40 7.26 14.02
N ASN A 217 15.51 6.02 14.52
CA ASN A 217 15.23 4.81 13.74
C ASN A 217 13.75 4.67 13.35
N SER A 218 12.82 5.20 14.15
CA SER A 218 11.41 5.25 13.78
C SER A 218 11.18 6.23 12.63
N ILE A 219 11.71 7.46 12.74
CA ILE A 219 11.60 8.49 11.70
C ILE A 219 12.26 8.03 10.40
N ALA A 220 13.43 7.40 10.47
CA ALA A 220 14.10 6.81 9.31
C ALA A 220 13.18 5.81 8.58
N ARG A 221 12.51 4.93 9.35
CA ARG A 221 11.52 3.99 8.79
C ARG A 221 10.32 4.70 8.19
N ASP A 222 9.84 5.76 8.82
CA ASP A 222 8.69 6.51 8.31
C ASP A 222 9.00 7.23 7.00
N VAL A 223 10.17 7.86 6.87
CA VAL A 223 10.67 8.42 5.61
C VAL A 223 10.79 7.33 4.54
N TYR A 224 11.39 6.20 4.91
CA TYR A 224 11.58 5.07 4.00
C TYR A 224 10.25 4.51 3.49
N PHE A 225 9.29 4.25 4.38
CA PHE A 225 7.97 3.76 3.98
C PHE A 225 7.18 4.81 3.20
N ALA A 226 7.31 6.10 3.52
CA ALA A 226 6.68 7.15 2.73
C ALA A 226 7.18 7.12 1.28
N LYS A 227 8.50 6.96 1.05
CA LYS A 227 9.06 6.81 -0.31
C LYS A 227 8.46 5.62 -1.06
N ILE A 228 8.44 4.45 -0.42
CA ILE A 228 7.83 3.24 -1.02
C ILE A 228 6.37 3.48 -1.36
N ILE A 229 5.60 4.08 -0.45
CA ILE A 229 4.18 4.35 -0.69
C ILE A 229 4.02 5.32 -1.87
N ILE A 230 4.84 6.37 -1.98
CA ILE A 230 4.81 7.31 -3.12
C ILE A 230 5.05 6.54 -4.43
N GLU A 231 6.11 5.72 -4.51
CA GLU A 231 6.46 4.93 -5.70
C GLU A 231 5.38 3.89 -6.05
N ASN A 232 4.75 3.31 -5.04
CA ASN A 232 3.64 2.38 -5.23
C ASN A 232 2.37 3.11 -5.67
N THR A 233 2.13 4.33 -5.19
CA THR A 233 0.99 5.17 -5.58
C THR A 233 1.03 5.51 -7.07
N GLU A 234 2.23 5.73 -7.63
CA GLU A 234 2.46 5.89 -9.09
C GLU A 234 2.01 4.68 -9.92
N ARG A 235 1.94 3.52 -9.29
CA ARG A 235 1.51 2.25 -9.90
C ARG A 235 0.05 1.94 -9.61
N GLY A 236 -0.67 2.87 -8.97
CA GLY A 236 -2.02 2.66 -8.47
C GLY A 236 -2.08 1.78 -7.22
N LEU A 237 -0.96 1.61 -6.49
CA LEU A 237 -0.83 0.68 -5.37
C LEU A 237 -0.79 1.40 -4.00
N PHE A 238 -1.90 1.97 -3.53
CA PHE A 238 -1.94 2.73 -2.26
C PHE A 238 -2.80 2.05 -1.18
N PRO A 239 -2.36 1.91 0.09
CA PRO A 239 -1.12 2.41 0.71
C PRO A 239 -0.05 1.30 0.83
N ASN A 240 0.32 0.65 -0.28
CA ASN A 240 1.18 -0.53 -0.22
C ASN A 240 2.61 -0.18 0.24
N ILE A 241 3.13 -0.96 1.19
CA ILE A 241 4.50 -0.83 1.73
C ILE A 241 5.46 -1.90 1.23
N ALA A 242 4.98 -2.85 0.41
CA ALA A 242 5.84 -3.84 -0.23
C ALA A 242 6.72 -3.14 -1.27
N LYS A 243 8.01 -3.49 -1.32
CA LYS A 243 8.89 -2.98 -2.37
C LYS A 243 8.36 -3.40 -3.75
N PRO A 244 8.39 -2.52 -4.75
CA PRO A 244 7.97 -2.88 -6.08
C PRO A 244 8.91 -3.94 -6.70
N GLU A 245 8.34 -4.95 -7.38
CA GLU A 245 9.09 -6.11 -7.91
C GLU A 245 10.17 -5.77 -8.97
N SER A 246 10.24 -4.52 -9.45
CA SER A 246 11.29 -4.05 -10.36
C SER A 246 12.68 -3.96 -9.74
N ASP A 247 12.78 -4.01 -8.40
CA ASP A 247 14.02 -3.78 -7.65
C ASP A 247 14.51 -5.05 -6.94
N VAL A 248 14.05 -6.24 -7.39
CA VAL A 248 14.48 -7.54 -6.82
C VAL A 248 15.82 -8.01 -7.43
N CYS A 249 16.46 -7.20 -8.26
CA CYS A 249 17.84 -7.39 -8.67
C CYS A 249 18.69 -6.22 -8.13
N ASP A 250 19.66 -6.58 -7.30
CA ASP A 250 20.75 -5.73 -6.80
C ASP A 250 20.37 -4.67 -5.75
N GLU A 251 20.29 -5.11 -4.50
CA GLU A 251 21.01 -4.46 -3.39
C GLU A 251 20.87 -5.33 -2.14
N ALA A 252 21.86 -6.20 -1.94
CA ALA A 252 22.23 -6.61 -0.60
C ALA A 252 22.71 -5.34 0.10
N VAL A 253 21.82 -4.70 0.87
CA VAL A 253 22.21 -3.62 1.80
C VAL A 253 23.18 -4.24 2.80
N SER A 254 24.47 -4.07 2.53
CA SER A 254 25.54 -4.27 3.48
C SER A 254 25.22 -3.41 4.70
N THR A 255 25.10 -4.05 5.85
CA THR A 255 24.86 -3.45 7.17
C THR A 255 26.04 -2.61 7.69
N SER A 256 26.84 -2.02 6.80
CA SER A 256 28.05 -1.24 7.13
C SER A 256 27.89 0.28 7.07
N GLU A 257 26.78 0.83 6.58
CA GLU A 257 26.63 2.30 6.43
C GLU A 257 25.78 2.99 7.52
N VAL A 258 25.39 2.28 8.59
CA VAL A 258 24.70 2.89 9.74
C VAL A 258 25.66 3.30 10.86
N LEU A 259 26.96 3.01 10.72
CA LEU A 259 27.99 3.41 11.69
C LEU A 259 29.23 3.92 10.95
N GLY A 260 29.20 5.17 10.52
CA GLY A 260 30.30 5.80 9.81
C GLY A 260 30.45 7.29 10.14
N LEU A 261 31.00 7.56 11.34
CA LEU A 261 31.57 8.82 11.85
C LEU A 261 30.63 10.00 12.09
#